data_AF-A0ABD7N7N0-F1
#
_entry.id   AF-A0ABD7N7N0-F1
#
_cell.length_a   1.000
_cell.length_b   1.000
_cell.length_c   1.000
_cell.angle_alpha   90.00
_cell.angle_beta   90.00
_cell.angle_gamma   90.00
#
_symmetry.space_group_name_H-M   'P 1'
#
loop_
_entity.id
_entity.type
_entity.pdbx_description
1 polymer ?
#
loop_
_entity_poly.entity_id
_entity_poly.type
_entity_poly.pdbx_seq_one_letter_code
_entity_poly.pdbx_strand_id
1 'polypeptide(L)'
;MATKNFIQLVDIPDYRFDKRATDIDYDGIACDCDSKTISILNAISHISLNVFSLVEESLVDKEKIADLSCIIADLAELAIATNKISQSASYLSGLKGDNNGA
;
A
#
# COMPACT_ATOMS: atom_id res chain seq x y z
N MET A 1 -17.95 12.76 13.82
CA MET A 1 -16.86 11.78 13.94
C MET A 1 -16.20 11.74 12.57
N ALA A 2 -15.01 12.34 12.40
CA ALA A 2 -14.31 12.27 11.13
C ALA A 2 -13.67 10.89 11.04
N THR A 3 -14.19 10.03 10.15
CA THR A 3 -13.56 8.76 9.82
C THR A 3 -12.15 9.06 9.32
N LYS A 4 -11.12 8.63 10.04
CA LYS A 4 -9.74 8.77 9.56
C LYS A 4 -9.58 7.82 8.38
N ASN A 5 -9.16 8.34 7.22
CA ASN A 5 -8.80 7.49 6.09
C ASN A 5 -7.66 6.55 6.53
N PHE A 6 -7.65 5.29 6.09
CA PHE A 6 -6.69 4.27 6.55
C PHE A 6 -5.24 4.77 6.48
N ILE A 7 -4.85 5.46 5.40
CA ILE A 7 -3.53 6.06 5.22
C ILE A 7 -3.10 7.04 6.34
N GLN A 8 -4.04 7.71 7.00
CA GLN A 8 -3.75 8.63 8.09
C GLN A 8 -3.31 7.92 9.37
N LEU A 9 -3.55 6.61 9.47
CA LEU A 9 -3.15 5.76 10.59
C LEU A 9 -1.83 5.03 10.34
N VAL A 10 -1.39 4.96 9.07
CA VAL A 10 -0.20 4.21 8.67
C VAL A 10 1.03 5.10 8.81
N ASP A 11 1.94 4.71 9.69
CA ASP A 11 3.23 5.38 9.86
C ASP A 11 4.28 4.36 10.31
N ILE A 12 5.56 4.68 10.12
CA ILE A 12 6.68 3.86 10.60
C ILE A 12 7.47 4.63 11.66
N PRO A 13 7.90 3.97 12.76
CA PRO A 13 8.70 4.62 13.79
C PRO A 13 10.00 5.20 13.23
N ASP A 14 10.34 6.41 13.64
CA ASP A 14 11.59 7.09 13.26
C ASP A 14 12.67 6.87 14.34
N TYR A 15 13.77 6.20 13.97
CA TYR A 15 14.87 5.87 14.88
C TYR A 15 15.55 7.09 15.51
N ARG A 16 15.43 8.28 14.91
CA ARG A 16 16.00 9.53 15.45
C ARG A 16 15.25 9.98 16.70
N PHE A 17 13.99 9.60 16.84
CA PHE A 17 13.10 10.02 17.92
C PHE A 17 12.61 8.85 18.79
N ASP A 18 12.63 7.62 18.28
CA ASP A 18 12.26 6.41 19.02
C ASP A 18 13.43 5.43 19.13
N LYS A 19 13.97 5.29 20.35
CA LYS A 19 15.09 4.38 20.64
C LYS A 19 14.77 2.90 20.42
N ARG A 20 13.50 2.53 20.31
CA ARG A 20 13.08 1.15 20.00
C ARG A 20 13.14 0.85 18.50
N ALA A 21 13.32 1.88 17.67
CA ALA A 21 13.31 1.78 16.22
C ALA A 21 14.72 1.74 15.58
N THR A 22 15.78 1.71 16.39
CA THR A 22 17.17 1.73 15.91
C THR A 22 17.55 0.52 15.08
N ASP A 23 16.93 -0.63 15.33
CA ASP A 23 17.24 -1.89 14.66
C ASP A 23 16.29 -2.20 13.50
N ILE A 24 15.40 -1.27 13.16
CA ILE A 24 14.50 -1.42 12.01
C ILE A 24 15.32 -1.42 10.72
N ASP A 25 15.06 -2.44 9.90
CA ASP A 25 15.53 -2.53 8.51
C ASP A 25 14.62 -1.72 7.59
N TYR A 26 14.88 -0.41 7.51
CA TYR A 26 14.11 0.49 6.68
C TYR A 26 14.28 0.20 5.18
N ASP A 27 15.44 -0.29 4.76
CA ASP A 27 15.68 -0.62 3.34
C ASP A 27 14.85 -1.83 2.90
N GLY A 28 14.89 -2.90 3.69
CA GLY A 28 14.08 -4.09 3.46
C GLY A 28 12.59 -3.78 3.47
N ILE A 29 12.11 -2.96 4.41
CA ILE A 29 10.71 -2.52 4.46
C ILE A 29 10.34 -1.71 3.22
N ALA A 30 11.21 -0.81 2.77
CA ALA A 30 10.96 0.00 1.57
C ALA A 30 10.78 -0.88 0.33
N CYS A 31 11.72 -1.80 0.10
CA CYS A 31 11.71 -2.72 -1.04
C CYS A 31 10.50 -3.66 -1.02
N ASP A 32 10.17 -4.22 0.15
CA ASP A 32 9.01 -5.10 0.32
C ASP A 32 7.69 -4.36 0.08
N CYS A 33 7.54 -3.15 0.64
CA CYS A 33 6.33 -2.35 0.45
C CYS A 33 6.18 -1.82 -0.99
N ASP A 34 7.27 -1.50 -1.67
CA ASP A 34 7.25 -1.15 -3.10
C ASP A 34 6.75 -2.32 -3.94
N SER A 35 7.35 -3.51 -3.75
CA SER A 35 6.95 -4.74 -4.44
C SER A 35 5.48 -5.12 -4.20
N LYS A 36 5.00 -4.95 -2.97
CA LYS A 36 3.58 -5.17 -2.60
C LYS A 36 2.67 -4.13 -3.25
N THR A 37 3.08 -2.87 -3.28
CA THR A 37 2.32 -1.81 -3.97
C THR A 37 2.09 -2.18 -5.44
N ILE A 38 3.16 -2.59 -6.14
CA ILE A 38 3.09 -3.04 -7.54
C ILE A 38 2.14 -4.23 -7.69
N SER A 39 2.26 -5.23 -6.80
CA SER A 39 1.41 -6.42 -6.83
C SER A 39 -0.08 -6.09 -6.62
N ILE A 40 -0.39 -5.17 -5.71
CA ILE A 40 -1.75 -4.71 -5.45
C ILE A 40 -2.32 -3.94 -6.65
N LEU A 41 -1.53 -3.06 -7.27
CA LEU A 41 -1.95 -2.34 -8.48
C LEU A 41 -2.25 -3.29 -9.65
N ASN A 42 -1.44 -4.35 -9.80
CA ASN A 42 -1.72 -5.39 -10.78
C ASN A 42 -3.03 -6.14 -10.48
N ALA A 43 -3.29 -6.47 -9.20
CA ALA A 43 -4.54 -7.10 -8.80
C ALA A 43 -5.76 -6.20 -9.09
N ILE A 44 -5.67 -4.89 -8.77
CA ILE A 44 -6.71 -3.90 -9.12
C ILE A 44 -6.99 -3.92 -10.62
N SER A 45 -5.94 -3.89 -11.44
CA SER A 45 -6.07 -3.92 -12.90
C SER A 45 -6.80 -5.18 -13.38
N HIS A 46 -6.38 -6.36 -12.91
CA HIS A 46 -7.01 -7.64 -13.25
C HIS A 46 -8.48 -7.71 -12.83
N ILE A 47 -8.81 -7.28 -11.62
CA ILE A 47 -10.19 -7.30 -11.12
C ILE A 47 -11.06 -6.30 -11.90
N SER A 48 -10.51 -5.14 -12.24
CA SER A 48 -11.22 -4.13 -13.05
C SER A 48 -11.57 -4.66 -14.44
N LEU A 49 -10.66 -5.42 -15.07
CA LEU A 49 -10.94 -6.09 -16.34
C LEU A 49 -12.03 -7.17 -16.19
N ASN A 50 -12.01 -7.93 -15.10
CA ASN A 50 -13.08 -8.90 -14.81
C ASN A 50 -14.44 -8.21 -14.64
N VAL A 51 -14.49 -7.07 -13.93
CA VAL A 51 -15.72 -6.27 -13.81
C VAL A 51 -16.22 -5.81 -15.18
N PHE A 52 -15.31 -5.31 -16.03
CA PHE A 52 -15.66 -4.91 -17.39
C PHE A 52 -16.28 -6.06 -18.18
N SER A 53 -15.64 -7.23 -18.18
CA SER A 53 -16.18 -8.42 -18.87
C SER A 53 -17.56 -8.85 -18.35
N LEU A 54 -17.79 -8.80 -17.03
CA LEU A 54 -19.10 -9.15 -16.44
C LEU A 54 -20.22 -8.19 -16.86
N VAL A 55 -19.90 -6.92 -17.12
CA VAL A 55 -20.88 -5.93 -17.60
C VAL A 55 -21.27 -6.17 -19.06
N GLU A 56 -20.37 -6.75 -19.87
CA GLU A 56 -20.64 -7.10 -21.27
C GLU A 56 -21.45 -8.40 -21.45
N GLU A 57 -21.66 -9.17 -20.37
CA GLU A 57 -22.44 -10.41 -20.42
C GLU A 57 -23.94 -10.15 -20.66
N SER A 58 -24.59 -11.07 -21.39
CA SER A 58 -26.03 -10.99 -21.70
C SER A 58 -26.94 -10.99 -20.47
N LEU A 59 -26.48 -11.55 -19.36
CA LEU A 59 -27.15 -11.56 -18.06
C LEU A 59 -26.18 -11.01 -17.03
N VAL A 60 -26.32 -9.72 -16.69
CA VAL A 60 -25.41 -9.03 -15.78
C VAL A 60 -25.60 -9.49 -14.34
N ASP A 61 -24.55 -10.06 -13.74
CA ASP A 61 -24.47 -10.36 -12.31
C ASP A 61 -24.05 -9.11 -11.50
N LYS A 62 -25.06 -8.35 -11.07
CA LYS A 62 -24.85 -7.08 -10.34
C LYS A 62 -24.24 -7.26 -8.96
N GLU A 63 -24.50 -8.38 -8.29
CA GLU A 63 -23.98 -8.65 -6.95
C GLU A 63 -22.47 -8.88 -7.03
N LYS A 64 -22.04 -9.73 -7.97
CA LYS A 64 -20.62 -9.98 -8.21
C LYS A 64 -19.86 -8.72 -8.63
N ILE A 65 -20.47 -7.86 -9.47
CA ILE A 65 -19.87 -6.57 -9.85
C ILE A 65 -19.69 -5.66 -8.63
N ALA A 66 -20.69 -5.59 -7.76
CA ALA A 66 -20.62 -4.80 -6.54
C ALA A 66 -19.51 -5.30 -5.61
N ASP A 67 -19.44 -6.61 -5.38
CA ASP A 67 -18.40 -7.23 -4.55
C ASP A 67 -16.99 -6.96 -5.08
N LEU A 68 -16.76 -7.17 -6.39
CA LEU A 68 -15.46 -6.91 -7.01
C LEU A 68 -15.09 -5.42 -6.95
N SER A 69 -16.07 -4.52 -7.04
CA SER A 69 -15.86 -3.08 -6.91
C SER A 69 -15.47 -2.68 -5.49
N CYS A 70 -16.07 -3.29 -4.46
CA CYS A 70 -15.66 -3.11 -3.07
C CYS A 70 -14.22 -3.60 -2.85
N ILE A 71 -13.88 -4.77 -3.37
CA ILE A 71 -12.51 -5.32 -3.29
C ILE A 71 -11.50 -4.37 -3.96
N ILE A 72 -11.81 -3.80 -5.13
CA ILE A 72 -10.95 -2.80 -5.78
C ILE A 72 -10.73 -1.59 -4.86
N ALA A 73 -11.77 -1.10 -4.20
CA ALA A 73 -11.67 0.04 -3.28
C ALA A 73 -10.73 -0.28 -2.11
N ASP A 74 -10.89 -1.44 -1.48
CA ASP A 74 -10.04 -1.87 -0.36
C ASP A 74 -8.57 -2.03 -0.80
N LEU A 75 -8.34 -2.64 -1.97
CA LEU A 75 -7.00 -2.78 -2.54
C LEU A 75 -6.38 -1.42 -2.86
N ALA A 76 -7.16 -0.43 -3.31
CA ALA A 76 -6.65 0.91 -3.57
C ALA A 76 -6.16 1.59 -2.28
N GLU A 77 -6.89 1.44 -1.17
CA GLU A 77 -6.44 1.94 0.14
C GLU A 77 -5.15 1.24 0.60
N LEU A 78 -5.03 -0.07 0.39
CA LEU A 78 -3.83 -0.82 0.71
C LEU A 78 -2.63 -0.37 -0.15
N ALA A 79 -2.80 -0.18 -1.47
CA ALA A 79 -1.73 0.30 -2.35
C ALA A 79 -1.21 1.68 -1.91
N ILE A 80 -2.13 2.58 -1.54
CA ILE A 80 -1.80 3.91 -1.03
C ILE A 80 -1.01 3.81 0.29
N ALA A 81 -1.42 2.91 1.20
CA ALA A 81 -0.73 2.68 2.47
C ALA A 81 0.67 2.07 2.28
N THR A 82 0.81 1.03 1.47
CA THR A 82 2.11 0.39 1.20
C THR A 82 3.06 1.35 0.49
N ASN A 83 2.55 2.18 -0.44
CA ASN A 83 3.36 3.22 -1.07
C ASN A 83 3.86 4.24 -0.03
N LYS A 84 2.98 4.72 0.87
CA LYS A 84 3.38 5.64 1.94
C LYS A 84 4.48 5.03 2.83
N ILE A 85 4.33 3.77 3.24
CA ILE A 85 5.34 3.06 4.04
C ILE A 85 6.66 2.99 3.27
N SER A 86 6.62 2.61 2.00
CA SER A 86 7.81 2.52 1.15
C SER A 86 8.56 3.86 1.10
N GLN A 87 7.86 4.96 0.80
CA GLN A 87 8.46 6.29 0.74
C GLN A 87 9.06 6.74 2.08
N SER A 88 8.33 6.55 3.18
CA SER A 88 8.84 6.87 4.51
C SER A 88 10.06 6.03 4.88
N ALA A 89 10.05 4.73 4.54
CA ALA A 89 11.13 3.82 4.84
C ALA A 89 12.38 4.10 4.00
N SER A 90 12.22 4.40 2.70
CA SER A 90 13.32 4.84 1.84
C SER A 90 13.99 6.10 2.39
N TYR A 91 13.20 7.07 2.85
CA TYR A 91 13.72 8.30 3.45
C TYR A 91 14.54 8.01 4.73
N LEU A 92 14.00 7.21 5.65
CA LEU A 92 14.70 6.85 6.89
C LEU A 92 15.94 5.97 6.65
N SER A 93 15.88 5.09 5.65
CA SER A 93 17.01 4.27 5.21
C SER A 93 18.16 5.16 4.72
N GLY A 94 17.87 6.14 3.85
CA GLY A 94 18.87 7.09 3.35
C GLY A 94 19.56 7.87 4.48
N LEU A 95 18.78 8.41 5.42
CA LEU A 95 19.34 9.11 6.58
C LEU A 95 20.20 8.22 7.48
N LYS A 96 19.84 6.94 7.63
CA LYS A 96 20.59 5.98 8.46
C LYS A 96 21.88 5.54 7.75
N GLY A 97 21.84 5.37 6.43
CA GLY A 97 23.00 5.08 5.60
C GLY A 97 24.04 6.20 5.63
N ASP A 98 23.60 7.45 5.50
CA ASP A 98 24.48 8.63 5.56
C ASP A 98 25.18 8.78 6.92
N ASN A 99 24.51 8.42 8.02
CA ASN A 99 25.08 8.47 9.38
C ASN A 99 26.16 7.39 9.65
N ASN A 100 26.26 6.34 8.85
CA ASN A 100 27.27 5.28 9.00
C ASN A 100 28.46 5.44 8.04
N GLY A 101 28.45 6.48 7.20
CA GLY A 101 29.46 6.75 6.16
C GLY A 101 30.44 7.90 6.47
N ALA A 102 30.47 8.43 7.69
CA ALA A 102 31.34 9.53 8.12
C ALA A 102 32.34 9.11 9.21
#